data_AF-A0A931I9S6-F1
#
_entry.id   AF-A0A931I9S6-F1
#
_cell.length_a   1.000
_cell.length_b   1.000
_cell.length_c   1.000
_cell.angle_alpha   90.00
_cell.angle_beta   90.00
_cell.angle_gamma   90.00
#
_symmetry.space_group_name_H-M   'P 1'
#
loop_
_entity.id
_entity.type
_entity.pdbx_description
1 polymer ?
#
loop_
_entity_poly.entity_id
_entity_poly.type
_entity_poly.pdbx_seq_one_letter_code
_entity_poly.pdbx_strand_id
1 'polypeptide(L)'
;MSGENARTDERAAGAQRDVQDAVDAIQRTLADIDTAVDAARRGWQGDANTAFSKAVAAWNQETNDLRIALGQIEEKVGAGHVQLTQLDAEEGENFGGLRLA
;
A
#
# COMPACT_ATOMS: atom_id res chain seq x y z
N MET A 1 -29.51 -9.26 -8.09
CA MET A 1 -28.48 -8.22 -8.03
C MET A 1 -27.87 -8.06 -6.64
N SER A 2 -28.63 -7.99 -5.52
CA SER A 2 -28.03 -7.83 -4.17
C SER A 2 -26.96 -8.86 -3.74
N GLY A 3 -27.01 -10.10 -4.24
CA GLY A 3 -26.03 -11.13 -3.88
C GLY A 3 -24.72 -11.08 -4.67
N GLU A 4 -24.64 -10.27 -5.73
CA GLU A 4 -23.44 -10.11 -6.57
C GLU A 4 -22.62 -8.92 -6.06
N ASN A 5 -23.28 -7.79 -5.76
CA ASN A 5 -22.68 -6.58 -5.21
C ASN A 5 -22.01 -6.84 -3.84
N ALA A 6 -22.69 -7.55 -2.93
CA ALA A 6 -22.11 -7.93 -1.63
C ALA A 6 -20.83 -8.78 -1.75
N ARG A 7 -20.70 -9.64 -2.77
CA ARG A 7 -19.48 -10.43 -3.00
C ARG A 7 -18.36 -9.60 -3.60
N THR A 8 -18.69 -8.57 -4.37
CA THR A 8 -17.72 -7.64 -4.96
C THR A 8 -17.13 -6.74 -3.90
N ASP A 9 -17.95 -6.24 -2.97
CA ASP A 9 -17.51 -5.48 -1.80
C ASP A 9 -16.58 -6.28 -0.88
N GLU A 10 -16.93 -7.52 -0.54
CA GLU A 10 -16.09 -8.39 0.28
C GLU A 10 -14.71 -8.65 -0.36
N ARG A 11 -14.68 -8.80 -1.70
CA ARG A 11 -13.43 -8.97 -2.45
C ARG A 11 -12.60 -7.70 -2.49
N ALA A 12 -13.22 -6.54 -2.67
CA ALA A 12 -12.54 -5.25 -2.66
C ALA A 12 -11.93 -4.96 -1.28
N ALA A 13 -12.66 -5.23 -0.20
CA ALA A 13 -12.17 -5.10 1.17
C ALA A 13 -11.04 -6.12 1.48
N GLY A 14 -11.12 -7.32 0.92
CA GLY A 14 -10.04 -8.32 0.98
C GLY A 14 -8.77 -7.82 0.31
N ALA A 15 -8.88 -7.38 -0.94
CA ALA A 15 -7.74 -6.85 -1.70
C ALA A 15 -7.09 -5.63 -1.03
N GLN A 16 -7.89 -4.75 -0.42
CA GLN A 16 -7.36 -3.61 0.35
C GLN A 16 -6.50 -4.09 1.53
N ARG A 17 -6.98 -5.07 2.31
CA ARG A 17 -6.23 -5.63 3.44
C ARG A 17 -4.95 -6.33 2.97
N ASP A 18 -5.02 -7.12 1.91
CA ASP A 18 -3.84 -7.82 1.37
C ASP A 18 -2.76 -6.83 0.91
N VAL A 19 -3.17 -5.72 0.30
CA VAL A 19 -2.26 -4.63 -0.09
C VAL A 19 -1.65 -3.96 1.14
N GLN A 20 -2.46 -3.64 2.16
CA GLN A 20 -1.96 -3.05 3.41
C GLN A 20 -0.95 -3.97 4.10
N ASP A 21 -1.25 -5.25 4.24
CA ASP A 21 -0.36 -6.24 4.85
C ASP A 21 0.95 -6.38 4.07
N ALA A 22 0.89 -6.35 2.73
CA ALA A 22 2.09 -6.39 1.89
C ALA A 22 2.95 -5.12 2.04
N VAL A 23 2.31 -3.94 2.07
CA VAL A 23 3.00 -2.65 2.30
C VAL A 23 3.70 -2.66 3.65
N ASP A 24 3.01 -3.09 4.71
CA ASP A 24 3.55 -3.23 6.06
C ASP A 24 4.75 -4.18 6.11
N ALA A 25 4.65 -5.34 5.47
CA ALA A 25 5.74 -6.32 5.42
C ALA A 25 6.98 -5.76 4.71
N ILE A 26 6.78 -5.03 3.62
CA ILE A 26 7.88 -4.36 2.91
C ILE A 26 8.50 -3.28 3.80
N GLN A 27 7.70 -2.44 4.45
CA GLN A 27 8.21 -1.40 5.35
C GLN A 27 9.04 -1.96 6.51
N ARG A 28 8.60 -3.07 7.11
CA ARG A 28 9.35 -3.78 8.16
C ARG A 28 10.69 -4.31 7.64
N THR A 29 10.67 -4.96 6.47
CA THR A 29 11.89 -5.47 5.83
C THR A 29 12.90 -4.35 5.55
N LEU A 30 12.43 -3.18 5.08
CA LEU A 30 13.28 -2.02 4.86
C LEU A 30 13.91 -1.52 6.16
N ALA A 31 13.16 -1.46 7.26
CA ALA A 31 13.68 -1.06 8.56
C ALA A 31 14.73 -2.05 9.13
N ASP A 32 14.55 -3.34 8.89
CA ASP A 32 15.53 -4.36 9.26
C ASP A 32 16.85 -4.19 8.49
N ILE A 33 16.75 -3.85 7.19
CA ILE A 33 17.92 -3.56 6.36
C ILE A 33 18.61 -2.28 6.84
N ASP A 34 17.86 -1.20 7.13
CA ASP A 34 18.42 0.05 7.67
C ASP A 34 19.23 -0.22 8.95
N THR A 35 18.70 -1.06 9.85
CA THR A 35 19.38 -1.47 11.08
C THR A 35 20.68 -2.23 10.79
N ALA A 36 20.67 -3.16 9.82
CA ALA A 36 21.85 -3.91 9.43
C ALA A 36 22.92 -3.03 8.78
N VAL A 37 22.49 -2.08 7.94
CA VAL A 37 23.35 -1.08 7.29
C VAL A 37 24.03 -0.18 8.33
N ASP A 38 23.27 0.33 9.30
CA ASP A 38 23.83 1.17 10.37
C ASP A 38 24.80 0.40 11.28
N ALA A 39 24.51 -0.88 11.54
CA ALA A 39 25.41 -1.75 12.28
C ALA A 39 26.73 -1.97 11.53
N ALA A 40 26.68 -2.19 10.22
CA ALA A 40 27.85 -2.41 9.37
C ALA A 40 28.73 -1.15 9.26
N ARG A 41 28.12 0.05 9.26
CA ARG A 41 28.83 1.34 9.10
C ARG A 41 29.98 1.54 10.07
N ARG A 42 29.84 1.06 11.31
CA ARG A 42 30.85 1.20 12.37
C ARG A 42 32.17 0.47 12.07
N GLY A 43 32.15 -0.54 11.20
CA GLY A 43 33.32 -1.34 10.85
C GLY A 43 34.16 -0.79 9.70
N TRP A 44 33.63 0.18 8.94
CA TRP A 44 34.25 0.66 7.70
C TRP A 44 35.02 1.96 7.96
N GLN A 45 36.25 2.06 7.47
CA GLN A 45 37.12 3.24 7.64
C GLN A 45 37.69 3.72 6.30
N GLY A 46 38.15 4.98 6.25
CA GLY A 46 38.78 5.57 5.07
C GLY A 46 37.86 5.57 3.84
N ASP A 47 38.42 5.25 2.68
CA ASP A 47 37.68 5.25 1.40
C ASP A 47 36.51 4.26 1.40
N ALA A 48 36.62 3.15 2.13
CA ALA A 48 35.52 2.21 2.30
C ALA A 48 34.33 2.86 3.01
N ASN A 49 34.57 3.63 4.07
CA ASN A 49 33.50 4.37 4.77
C ASN A 49 32.80 5.37 3.84
N THR A 50 33.56 6.06 3.00
CA THR A 50 33.04 7.01 2.02
C THR A 50 32.16 6.31 0.98
N ALA A 51 32.63 5.19 0.42
CA ALA A 51 31.87 4.40 -0.54
C ALA A 51 30.59 3.83 0.08
N PHE A 52 30.70 3.30 1.30
CA PHE A 52 29.56 2.79 2.06
C PHE A 52 28.53 3.89 2.32
N SER A 53 28.96 5.06 2.79
CA SER A 53 28.06 6.19 3.07
C SER A 53 27.30 6.64 1.81
N LYS A 54 27.91 6.58 0.62
CA LYS A 54 27.21 6.84 -0.65
C LYS A 54 26.17 5.77 -0.96
N ALA A 55 26.51 4.51 -0.75
CA ALA A 55 25.57 3.40 -0.95
C ALA A 55 24.37 3.51 0.00
N VAL A 56 24.60 3.87 1.28
CA VAL A 56 23.53 4.13 2.25
C VAL A 56 22.63 5.29 1.81
N ALA A 57 23.22 6.38 1.32
CA ALA A 57 22.43 7.52 0.85
C ALA A 57 21.52 7.12 -0.34
N ALA A 58 22.04 6.36 -1.29
CA ALA A 58 21.25 5.84 -2.41
C ALA A 58 20.15 4.87 -1.94
N TRP A 59 20.49 3.96 -1.03
CA TRP A 59 19.52 3.04 -0.42
C TRP A 59 18.36 3.77 0.26
N ASN A 60 18.65 4.81 1.05
CA ASN A 60 17.64 5.61 1.74
C ASN A 60 16.72 6.34 0.76
N GLN A 61 17.27 6.81 -0.36
CA GLN A 61 16.48 7.46 -1.41
C GLN A 61 15.50 6.48 -2.06
N GLU A 62 16.00 5.34 -2.55
CA GLU A 62 15.16 4.31 -3.18
C GLU A 62 14.11 3.76 -2.22
N THR A 63 14.46 3.60 -0.94
CA THR A 63 13.54 3.20 0.12
C THR A 63 12.40 4.21 0.31
N ASN A 64 12.70 5.51 0.26
CA ASN A 64 11.67 6.55 0.32
C ASN A 64 10.79 6.55 -0.93
N ASP A 65 11.37 6.42 -2.12
CA ASP A 65 10.62 6.37 -3.37
C ASP A 65 9.67 5.16 -3.40
N LEU A 66 10.13 4.01 -2.90
CA LEU A 66 9.29 2.82 -2.73
C LEU A 66 8.16 3.05 -1.72
N ARG A 67 8.44 3.66 -0.56
CA ARG A 67 7.39 3.99 0.43
C ARG A 67 6.31 4.90 -0.16
N ILE A 68 6.70 5.90 -0.96
CA ILE A 68 5.76 6.79 -1.65
C ILE A 68 4.91 6.00 -2.64
N ALA A 69 5.52 5.16 -3.48
CA ALA A 69 4.80 4.34 -4.45
C ALA A 69 3.81 3.37 -3.78
N LEU A 70 4.21 2.76 -2.66
CA LEU A 70 3.36 1.88 -1.87
C LEU A 70 2.15 2.64 -1.28
N GLY A 71 2.36 3.84 -0.74
CA GLY A 71 1.25 4.69 -0.26
C GLY A 71 0.27 5.08 -1.38
N GLN A 72 0.77 5.35 -2.59
CA GLN A 72 -0.09 5.63 -3.75
C GLN A 72 -0.91 4.41 -4.18
N ILE A 73 -0.37 3.19 -4.05
CA ILE A 73 -1.11 1.95 -4.34
C ILE A 73 -2.23 1.79 -3.30
N GLU A 74 -1.93 1.95 -2.01
CA GLU A 74 -2.91 1.86 -0.94
C GLU A 74 -4.04 2.89 -1.12
N GLU A 75 -3.71 4.14 -1.44
CA GLU A 75 -4.69 5.20 -1.69
C GLU A 75 -5.62 4.85 -2.87
N LYS A 76 -5.06 4.38 -3.99
CA LYS A 76 -5.85 4.03 -5.18
C LYS A 76 -6.77 2.83 -4.92
N VAL A 77 -6.31 1.84 -4.16
CA VAL A 77 -7.12 0.68 -3.80
C VAL A 77 -8.25 1.08 -2.85
N GLY A 78 -7.96 1.91 -1.84
CA GLY A 78 -8.98 2.46 -0.95
C GLY A 78 -10.02 3.32 -1.70
N ALA A 79 -9.57 4.19 -2.62
CA ALA A 79 -10.46 5.01 -3.44
C ALA A 79 -11.35 4.15 -4.37
N GLY A 80 -10.80 3.07 -4.93
CA GLY A 80 -11.56 2.12 -5.73
C GLY A 80 -12.64 1.40 -4.93
N HIS A 81 -12.33 0.99 -3.68
CA HIS A 81 -13.32 0.40 -2.78
C HIS A 81 -14.47 1.38 -2.46
N VAL A 82 -14.14 2.64 -2.13
CA VAL A 82 -15.17 3.68 -1.86
C VAL A 82 -16.07 3.90 -3.08
N GLN A 83 -15.51 4.01 -4.29
CA GLN A 83 -16.29 4.17 -5.51
C GLN A 83 -17.23 2.98 -5.77
N LEU A 84 -16.78 1.75 -5.53
CA LEU A 84 -17.63 0.55 -5.65
C LEU A 84 -18.81 0.60 -4.67
N THR A 85 -18.55 0.92 -3.40
CA THR A 85 -19.62 1.02 -2.39
C THR A 85 -20.63 2.13 -2.69
N GLN A 86 -20.18 3.24 -3.29
CA GLN A 86 -21.06 4.34 -3.70
C GLN A 86 -21.94 3.94 -4.90
N LEU A 87 -21.35 3.30 -5.91
CA LEU A 87 -22.11 2.78 -7.06
C LEU A 87 -23.16 1.76 -6.63
N ASP A 88 -22.82 0.87 -5.70
CA ASP A 88 -23.76 -0.13 -5.16
C ASP A 88 -24.90 0.52 -4.36
N ALA A 89 -24.62 1.60 -3.61
CA ALA A 89 -25.64 2.36 -2.91
C ALA A 89 -26.60 3.09 -3.88
N GLU A 90 -26.05 3.72 -4.92
CA GLU A 90 -26.83 4.44 -5.94
C GLU A 90 -27.71 3.48 -6.77
N GLU A 91 -27.22 2.30 -7.14
CA GLU A 91 -28.04 1.26 -7.79
C GLU A 91 -29.21 0.82 -6.89
N GLY A 92 -28.97 0.62 -5.60
CA GLY A 92 -30.00 0.24 -4.63
C GLY A 92 -31.14 1.27 -4.53
N GLU A 93 -30.82 2.56 -4.59
CA GLU A 93 -31.81 3.65 -4.57
C GLU A 93 -32.59 3.74 -5.90
N ASN A 94 -31.92 3.57 -7.04
CA ASN A 94 -32.53 3.74 -8.36
C ASN A 94 -33.53 2.61 -8.71
N PHE A 95 -33.28 1.38 -8.25
CA PHE A 95 -34.23 0.27 -8.42
C PHE A 95 -35.36 0.25 -7.37
N GLY A 96 -35.17 0.86 -6.19
CA GLY A 96 -36.20 0.99 -5.16
C GLY A 96 -37.33 1.98 -5.53
N GLY A 97 -37.08 2.90 -6.47
CA GLY A 97 -38.03 3.90 -6.94
C GLY A 97 -39.09 3.40 -7.93
N LEU A 98 -38.92 2.22 -8.54
CA LEU A 98 -39.90 1.59 -9.43
C LEU A 98 -40.90 0.73 -8.64
N ARG A 99 -41.57 1.34 -7.66
CA ARG A 99 -42.76 0.72 -7.05
C ARG A 99 -43.97 1.04 -7.92
N LEU A 100 -44.35 0.06 -8.75
CA LEU A 100 -45.56 0.01 -9.59
C LEU A 100 -46.71 0.86 -9.00
N ALA A 101 -47.05 1.94 -9.70
CA ALA A 101 -48.35 2.60 -9.61
C ALA A 101 -49.22 2.13 -10.78
#